data_AF-A0A950FCB5-F1
#
_entry.id   AF-A0A950FCB5-F1
#
_cell.length_a   1.000
_cell.length_b   1.000
_cell.length_c   1.000
_cell.angle_alpha   90.00
_cell.angle_beta   90.00
_cell.angle_gamma   90.00
#
_symmetry.space_group_name_H-M   'P 1'
#
loop_
_entity.id
_entity.type
_entity.pdbx_description
1 polymer ?
#
loop_
_entity_poly.entity_id
_entity_poly.type
_entity_poly.pdbx_seq_one_letter_code
_entity_poly.pdbx_strand_id
1 'polypeptide(L)'
;MRAHAVPSLGKMVFSEEDIARAVARLGAEIRDRNNGLPLLMIGVLKGALPFAADLMRALGDYPLTIDFMVVSSYGAGRSGDVNVRLLKDLEQNPAGHHLLLVEDIVDEGHTLAYLLNNLRSRQAASIQSCALIDKPFHRVVDVKPDYVGLRAPEDAFLVGYGLDFQENFRNLPHIRQLRDHVPT
;
A
#
# COMPACT_ATOMS: atom_id res chain seq x y z
N MET A 1 -5.04 -19.68 27.89
CA MET A 1 -5.22 -18.88 26.65
C MET A 1 -5.98 -17.63 27.02
N ARG A 2 -5.33 -16.46 27.09
CA ARG A 2 -6.06 -15.20 27.28
C ARG A 2 -6.64 -14.83 25.93
N ALA A 3 -7.96 -14.72 25.82
CA ALA A 3 -8.60 -14.11 24.66
C ALA A 3 -8.06 -12.68 24.56
N HIS A 4 -7.27 -12.39 23.53
CA HIS A 4 -6.93 -11.00 23.22
C HIS A 4 -8.24 -10.31 22.85
N ALA A 5 -8.65 -9.32 23.64
CA ALA A 5 -9.85 -8.54 23.35
C ALA A 5 -9.62 -7.82 22.02
N VAL A 6 -10.45 -8.14 21.03
CA VAL A 6 -10.46 -7.43 19.75
C VAL A 6 -10.85 -5.98 20.04
N PRO A 7 -10.03 -4.97 19.69
CA PRO A 7 -10.33 -3.58 20.03
C PRO A 7 -11.60 -3.09 19.36
N SER A 8 -12.19 -2.00 19.86
CA SER A 8 -13.45 -1.50 19.32
C SER A 8 -13.24 -0.66 18.04
N LEU A 9 -14.14 -0.86 17.06
CA LEU A 9 -14.17 -0.06 15.84
C LEU A 9 -14.79 1.32 16.10
N GLY A 10 -14.14 2.35 15.55
CA GLY A 10 -14.59 3.73 15.54
C GLY A 10 -15.43 4.08 14.33
N LYS A 11 -15.43 5.37 13.94
CA LYS A 11 -16.21 5.83 12.79
C LYS A 11 -15.70 5.22 11.48
N MET A 12 -16.59 5.11 10.51
CA MET A 12 -16.21 4.78 9.14
C MET A 12 -15.51 6.00 8.51
N VAL A 13 -14.39 5.76 7.84
CA VAL A 13 -13.58 6.80 7.18
C VAL A 13 -13.80 6.75 5.68
N PHE A 14 -13.82 5.54 5.10
CA PHE A 14 -14.14 5.32 3.69
C PHE A 14 -15.07 4.14 3.56
N SER A 15 -16.17 4.30 2.83
CA SER A 15 -17.08 3.20 2.55
C SER A 15 -16.53 2.28 1.47
N GLU A 16 -17.17 1.13 1.26
CA GLU A 16 -16.84 0.23 0.15
C GLU A 16 -17.01 0.95 -1.21
N GLU A 17 -18.03 1.80 -1.34
CA GLU A 17 -18.26 2.58 -2.55
C GLU A 17 -17.19 3.66 -2.78
N ASP A 18 -16.66 4.28 -1.73
CA ASP A 18 -15.54 5.22 -1.85
C ASP A 18 -14.30 4.51 -2.40
N ILE A 19 -14.00 3.32 -1.86
CA ILE A 19 -12.87 2.50 -2.28
C ILE A 19 -13.06 2.05 -3.74
N ALA A 20 -14.23 1.50 -4.09
CA ALA A 20 -14.52 1.06 -5.44
C ALA A 20 -14.39 2.20 -6.47
N ARG A 21 -14.87 3.41 -6.14
CA ARG A 21 -14.69 4.60 -7.00
C ARG A 21 -13.21 4.97 -7.15
N ALA A 22 -12.44 4.94 -6.06
CA ALA A 22 -11.02 5.23 -6.10
C ALA A 22 -10.26 4.22 -6.96
N VAL A 23 -10.53 2.91 -6.80
CA VAL A 23 -9.91 1.85 -7.59
C VAL A 23 -10.23 2.00 -9.09
N ALA A 24 -11.49 2.24 -9.45
CA ALA A 24 -11.90 2.42 -10.83
C ALA A 24 -11.20 3.64 -11.47
N ARG A 25 -11.14 4.76 -10.75
CA ARG A 25 -10.42 5.97 -11.19
C ARG A 25 -8.93 5.70 -11.40
N LEU A 26 -8.27 5.06 -10.44
CA LEU A 26 -6.85 4.71 -10.53
C LEU A 26 -6.55 3.78 -11.70
N GLY A 27 -7.41 2.80 -11.95
CA GLY A 27 -7.29 1.91 -13.10
C GLY A 27 -7.28 2.69 -14.42
N ALA A 28 -8.19 3.64 -14.60
CA ALA A 28 -8.22 4.50 -15.78
C ALA A 28 -6.96 5.37 -15.89
N GLU A 29 -6.55 6.06 -14.82
CA GLU A 29 -5.36 6.92 -14.79
C GLU A 29 -4.07 6.15 -15.16
N ILE A 30 -3.91 4.92 -14.65
CA ILE A 30 -2.75 4.08 -14.94
C ILE A 30 -2.74 3.63 -16.40
N ARG A 31 -3.90 3.22 -16.95
CA ARG A 31 -4.02 2.82 -18.35
C ARG A 31 -3.63 3.98 -19.29
N ASP A 32 -4.18 5.15 -19.02
CA ASP A 32 -3.97 6.34 -19.85
C ASP A 32 -2.50 6.81 -19.79
N ARG A 33 -1.87 6.80 -18.61
CA ARG A 33 -0.49 7.28 -18.47
C ARG A 33 0.56 6.34 -19.10
N ASN A 34 0.30 5.03 -19.12
CA ASN A 34 1.28 4.04 -19.58
C ASN A 34 1.11 3.63 -21.05
N ASN A 35 0.05 4.05 -21.74
CA ASN A 35 -0.12 3.91 -23.20
C ASN A 35 0.11 2.48 -23.74
N GLY A 36 -0.29 1.45 -22.97
CA GLY A 36 -0.17 0.05 -23.37
C GLY A 36 1.19 -0.60 -23.11
N LEU A 37 2.14 0.11 -22.47
CA LEU A 37 3.38 -0.50 -21.98
C LEU A 37 3.06 -1.61 -20.96
N PRO A 38 3.59 -2.84 -21.13
CA PRO A 38 3.37 -3.92 -20.18
C PRO A 38 3.91 -3.57 -18.79
N LEU A 39 3.08 -3.80 -17.77
CA LEU A 39 3.43 -3.53 -16.38
C LEU A 39 3.68 -4.84 -15.61
N LEU A 40 4.68 -4.81 -14.73
CA LEU A 40 4.80 -5.77 -13.63
C LEU A 40 4.24 -5.11 -12.36
N MET A 41 3.06 -5.53 -11.95
CA MET A 41 2.44 -5.08 -10.70
C MET A 41 3.03 -5.83 -9.51
N ILE A 42 3.53 -5.08 -8.53
CA ILE A 42 4.14 -5.62 -7.33
C ILE A 42 3.27 -5.25 -6.13
N GLY A 43 2.53 -6.22 -5.58
CA GLY A 43 1.75 -6.00 -4.36
C GLY A 43 2.62 -6.13 -3.11
N VAL A 44 2.59 -5.13 -2.23
CA VAL A 44 3.30 -5.19 -0.94
C VAL A 44 2.42 -5.87 0.10
N LEU A 45 2.81 -7.09 0.47
CA LEU A 45 2.05 -7.93 1.39
C LEU A 45 2.31 -7.56 2.85
N LYS A 46 1.30 -7.75 3.73
CA LYS A 46 -0.02 -8.35 3.43
C LYS A 46 -1.09 -7.32 3.06
N GLY A 47 -0.93 -6.09 3.54
CA GLY A 47 -1.99 -5.11 3.58
C GLY A 47 -2.51 -4.70 2.20
N ALA A 48 -1.64 -4.60 1.20
CA ALA A 48 -2.06 -4.24 -0.15
C ALA A 48 -2.85 -5.34 -0.88
N LEU A 49 -3.00 -6.56 -0.32
CA LEU A 49 -3.61 -7.69 -1.03
C LEU A 49 -5.01 -7.40 -1.60
N PRO A 50 -5.99 -6.89 -0.81
CA PRO A 50 -7.33 -6.61 -1.34
C PRO A 50 -7.30 -5.52 -2.42
N PHE A 51 -6.56 -4.45 -2.17
CA PHE A 51 -6.41 -3.34 -3.09
C PHE A 51 -5.73 -3.75 -4.41
N ALA A 52 -4.64 -4.50 -4.35
CA ALA A 52 -3.94 -5.00 -5.54
C ALA A 52 -4.85 -5.91 -6.37
N ALA A 53 -5.64 -6.77 -5.73
CA ALA A 53 -6.60 -7.63 -6.43
C ALA A 53 -7.71 -6.83 -7.11
N ASP A 54 -8.23 -5.78 -6.48
CA ASP A 54 -9.26 -4.92 -7.06
C ASP A 54 -8.71 -4.04 -8.17
N LEU A 55 -7.52 -3.47 -7.99
CA LEU A 55 -6.84 -2.66 -8.99
C LEU A 55 -6.48 -3.48 -10.23
N MET A 56 -5.97 -4.69 -10.05
CA MET A 56 -5.74 -5.63 -11.15
C MET A 56 -7.01 -5.87 -11.97
N ARG A 57 -8.16 -6.08 -11.30
CA ARG A 57 -9.45 -6.23 -11.99
C ARG A 57 -9.89 -4.96 -12.70
N ALA A 58 -9.69 -3.79 -12.11
CA ALA A 58 -10.02 -2.50 -12.71
C ALA A 58 -9.14 -2.17 -13.94
N LEU A 59 -7.92 -2.72 -14.01
CA LEU A 59 -7.07 -2.63 -15.20
C LEU A 59 -7.57 -3.49 -16.36
N GLY A 60 -8.49 -4.43 -16.16
CA GLY A 60 -9.16 -5.18 -17.23
C GLY A 60 -8.20 -5.97 -18.12
N ASP A 61 -8.23 -5.69 -19.43
CA ASP A 61 -7.40 -6.34 -20.46
C ASP A 61 -6.00 -5.74 -20.64
N TYR A 62 -5.58 -4.82 -19.76
CA TYR A 62 -4.28 -4.17 -19.86
C TYR A 62 -3.13 -5.21 -19.71
N PRO A 63 -2.05 -5.14 -20.51
CA PRO A 63 -0.93 -6.09 -20.40
C PRO A 63 -0.24 -6.00 -19.02
N LEU A 64 -0.39 -7.04 -18.22
CA LEU A 64 0.00 -7.04 -16.80
C LEU A 64 0.51 -8.42 -16.37
N THR A 65 1.63 -8.45 -15.65
CA THR A 65 2.03 -9.57 -14.80
C THR A 65 2.03 -9.15 -13.33
N ILE A 66 2.01 -10.12 -12.41
CA ILE A 66 1.96 -9.85 -10.96
C ILE A 66 3.09 -10.56 -10.22
N ASP A 67 3.60 -9.91 -9.19
CA ASP A 67 4.49 -10.48 -8.19
C ASP A 67 4.21 -9.80 -6.84
N PHE A 68 4.81 -10.30 -5.76
CA PHE A 68 4.58 -9.84 -4.41
C PHE A 68 5.88 -9.74 -3.62
N MET A 69 6.00 -8.67 -2.83
CA MET A 69 7.09 -8.51 -1.86
C MET A 69 6.50 -8.49 -0.45
N VAL A 70 7.24 -9.02 0.53
CA VAL A 70 6.89 -8.90 1.95
C VAL A 70 8.01 -8.15 2.63
N VAL A 71 7.68 -7.06 3.30
CA VAL A 71 8.60 -6.29 4.13
C VAL A 71 8.14 -6.30 5.57
N SER A 72 9.08 -6.18 6.49
CA SER A 72 8.81 -5.85 7.89
C SER A 72 9.51 -4.55 8.24
N SER A 73 8.76 -3.57 8.74
CA SER A 73 9.32 -2.42 9.42
C SER A 73 9.47 -2.73 10.91
N TYR A 74 10.64 -2.49 11.48
CA TYR A 74 10.83 -2.42 12.92
C TYR A 74 10.99 -0.96 13.31
N GLY A 75 10.40 -0.58 14.46
CA GLY A 75 10.46 0.77 14.99
C GLY A 75 11.89 1.32 15.07
N ALA A 76 12.00 2.65 15.11
CA ALA A 76 13.26 3.36 15.12
C ALA A 76 14.27 2.76 16.11
N GLY A 77 15.42 2.33 15.61
CA GLY A 77 16.57 2.03 16.46
C GLY A 77 17.05 3.30 17.17
N ARG A 78 18.10 3.18 18.00
CA ARG A 78 18.72 4.33 18.71
C ARG A 78 19.18 5.48 17.79
N SER A 79 19.18 5.31 16.47
CA SER A 79 19.53 6.33 15.47
C SER A 79 18.34 7.05 14.82
N GLY A 80 17.08 6.67 15.11
CA GLY A 80 15.92 7.24 14.43
C GLY A 80 15.61 6.61 13.07
N ASP A 81 16.45 5.71 12.57
CA ASP A 81 16.22 5.03 11.29
C ASP A 81 15.22 3.87 11.45
N VAL A 82 14.13 3.91 10.68
CA VAL A 82 13.22 2.77 10.51
C VAL A 82 13.94 1.71 9.66
N ASN A 83 14.27 0.58 10.29
CA ASN A 83 14.88 -0.55 9.58
C ASN A 83 13.79 -1.34 8.87
N VAL A 84 13.70 -1.14 7.55
CA VAL A 84 12.86 -1.96 6.66
C VAL A 84 13.66 -3.18 6.22
N ARG A 85 13.12 -4.37 6.49
CA ARG A 85 13.72 -5.65 6.10
C ARG A 85 12.84 -6.36 5.08
N LEU A 86 13.45 -6.84 4.00
CA LEU A 86 12.78 -7.71 3.04
C LEU A 86 12.70 -9.14 3.58
N LEU A 87 11.48 -9.67 3.69
CA LEU A 87 11.18 -11.03 4.13
C LEU A 87 10.92 -11.98 2.96
N LYS A 88 10.22 -11.50 1.93
CA LYS A 88 10.01 -12.19 0.64
C LYS A 88 10.36 -11.21 -0.48
N ASP A 89 11.20 -11.68 -1.39
CA ASP A 89 11.58 -10.95 -2.60
C ASP A 89 10.70 -11.36 -3.80
N LEU A 90 10.88 -10.63 -4.90
CA LEU A 90 10.31 -10.96 -6.21
C LEU A 90 10.81 -12.32 -6.70
N GLU A 91 9.92 -13.05 -7.37
CA GLU A 91 10.25 -14.26 -8.11
C GLU A 91 10.78 -13.91 -9.50
N GLN A 92 10.29 -12.82 -10.09
CA GLN A 92 10.72 -12.29 -11.39
C GLN A 92 11.87 -11.30 -11.23
N ASN A 93 12.80 -11.28 -12.19
CA ASN A 93 13.86 -10.27 -12.24
C ASN A 93 13.25 -8.92 -12.69
N PRO A 94 13.29 -7.85 -11.86
CA PRO A 94 12.70 -6.57 -12.21
C PRO A 94 13.48 -5.79 -13.29
N ALA A 95 14.71 -6.21 -13.63
CA ALA A 95 15.54 -5.50 -14.61
C ALA A 95 14.81 -5.35 -15.95
N GLY A 96 14.81 -4.13 -16.50
CA GLY A 96 14.16 -3.82 -17.78
C GLY A 96 12.62 -3.79 -17.78
N HIS A 97 11.96 -4.09 -16.66
CA HIS A 97 10.50 -4.04 -16.57
C HIS A 97 9.99 -2.66 -16.15
N HIS A 98 8.79 -2.31 -16.59
CA HIS A 98 8.03 -1.16 -16.09
C HIS A 98 7.22 -1.62 -14.86
N LEU A 99 7.60 -1.13 -13.68
CA LEU A 99 7.03 -1.60 -12.43
C LEU A 99 5.90 -0.68 -11.96
N LEU A 100 4.84 -1.29 -11.42
CA LEU A 100 3.79 -0.62 -10.65
C LEU A 100 3.79 -1.21 -9.24
N LEU A 101 4.40 -0.51 -8.29
CA LEU A 101 4.42 -0.89 -6.88
C LEU A 101 3.10 -0.47 -6.21
N VAL A 102 2.40 -1.42 -5.59
CA VAL A 102 1.06 -1.23 -5.00
C VAL A 102 1.12 -1.42 -3.49
N GLU A 103 0.79 -0.35 -2.76
CA GLU A 103 0.75 -0.26 -1.29
C GLU A 103 -0.67 0.05 -0.82
N ASP A 104 -1.05 -0.41 0.37
CA ASP A 104 -2.31 -0.06 1.01
C ASP A 104 -2.28 1.35 1.61
N ILE A 105 -1.21 1.71 2.30
CA ILE A 105 -1.09 3.00 2.98
C ILE A 105 0.33 3.53 2.97
N VAL A 106 0.47 4.85 2.82
CA VAL A 106 1.74 5.53 2.97
C VAL A 106 1.60 6.61 4.03
N ASP A 107 2.23 6.39 5.18
CA ASP A 107 2.26 7.33 6.32
C ASP A 107 3.61 8.06 6.41
N GLU A 108 4.59 7.51 7.12
CA GLU A 108 5.92 8.14 7.25
C GLU A 108 6.76 8.10 5.97
N GLY A 109 6.55 7.09 5.12
CA GLY A 109 7.21 6.93 3.83
C GLY A 109 8.47 6.05 3.81
N HIS A 110 8.94 5.56 4.95
CA HIS A 110 10.14 4.72 5.02
C HIS A 110 10.06 3.47 4.14
N THR A 111 8.95 2.72 4.22
CA THR A 111 8.74 1.50 3.42
C THR A 111 8.77 1.78 1.92
N LEU A 112 7.98 2.76 1.47
CA LEU A 112 7.91 3.12 0.06
C LEU A 112 9.28 3.57 -0.46
N ALA A 113 9.98 4.45 0.28
CA ALA A 113 11.30 4.92 -0.12
C ALA A 113 12.32 3.77 -0.21
N TYR A 114 12.30 2.84 0.75
CA TYR A 114 13.15 1.65 0.74
C TYR A 114 12.89 0.79 -0.51
N LEU A 115 11.64 0.46 -0.79
CA LEU A 115 11.26 -0.38 -1.94
C LEU A 115 11.61 0.28 -3.27
N LEU A 116 11.32 1.57 -3.42
CA LEU A 116 11.69 2.32 -4.62
C LEU A 116 13.21 2.31 -4.83
N ASN A 117 14.01 2.53 -3.79
CA ASN A 117 15.47 2.51 -3.92
C ASN A 117 16.01 1.11 -4.23
N ASN A 118 15.46 0.07 -3.58
CA ASN A 118 15.80 -1.32 -3.85
C ASN A 118 15.52 -1.68 -5.32
N LEU A 119 14.33 -1.38 -5.84
CA LEU A 119 13.95 -1.68 -7.21
C LEU A 119 14.77 -0.86 -8.23
N ARG A 120 15.07 0.42 -7.93
CA ARG A 120 15.95 1.26 -8.77
C ARG A 120 17.35 0.66 -8.91
N SER A 121 17.93 0.17 -7.81
CA SER A 121 19.25 -0.47 -7.84
C SER A 121 19.30 -1.76 -8.67
N ARG A 122 18.14 -2.35 -8.97
CA ARG A 122 17.98 -3.57 -9.78
C ARG A 122 17.65 -3.27 -11.25
N GLN A 123 17.85 -2.02 -11.68
CA GLN A 123 17.77 -1.61 -13.09
C GLN A 123 16.40 -1.84 -13.73
N ALA A 124 15.31 -1.63 -12.97
CA ALA A 124 13.97 -1.51 -13.54
C ALA A 124 13.92 -0.38 -14.59
N ALA A 125 13.16 -0.57 -15.66
CA ALA A 125 13.07 0.43 -16.75
C ALA A 125 12.33 1.69 -16.30
N SER A 126 11.26 1.52 -15.52
CA SER A 126 10.59 2.60 -14.79
C SER A 126 9.93 2.04 -13.54
N ILE A 127 9.72 2.89 -12.54
CA ILE A 127 9.00 2.50 -11.34
C ILE A 127 7.96 3.58 -11.05
N GLN A 128 6.71 3.15 -10.99
CA GLN A 128 5.58 3.94 -10.53
C GLN A 128 5.06 3.35 -9.23
N SER A 129 4.50 4.19 -8.37
CA SER A 129 3.94 3.79 -7.08
C SER A 129 2.47 4.18 -6.95
N CYS A 130 1.64 3.25 -6.50
CA CYS A 130 0.21 3.44 -6.31
C CYS A 130 -0.15 3.07 -4.88
N ALA A 131 -0.64 4.05 -4.12
CA ALA A 131 -1.11 3.84 -2.75
C ALA A 131 -2.63 3.99 -2.70
N LEU A 132 -3.32 3.08 -2.02
CA LEU A 132 -4.74 3.28 -1.75
C LEU A 132 -4.95 4.50 -0.86
N ILE A 133 -4.20 4.61 0.24
CA ILE A 133 -4.32 5.71 1.20
C ILE A 133 -3.00 6.47 1.33
N ASP A 134 -3.06 7.80 1.23
CA ASP A 134 -1.98 8.70 1.64
C ASP A 134 -2.33 9.37 2.98
N LYS A 135 -1.47 9.19 3.99
CA LYS A 135 -1.51 9.86 5.29
C LYS A 135 -0.31 10.82 5.37
N PRO A 136 -0.51 12.12 5.12
CA PRO A 136 0.62 13.06 5.10
C PRO A 136 1.06 13.54 6.49
N PHE A 137 0.30 13.24 7.54
CA PHE A 137 0.45 13.85 8.87
C PHE A 137 1.79 13.56 9.54
N HIS A 138 2.34 12.36 9.33
CA HIS A 138 3.62 11.91 9.90
C HIS A 138 4.70 11.72 8.85
N ARG A 139 4.61 12.40 7.70
CA ARG A 139 5.58 12.26 6.61
C ARG A 139 6.98 12.66 7.09
N VAL A 140 7.88 11.68 7.23
CA VAL A 140 9.29 11.90 7.61
C VAL A 140 10.20 11.86 6.38
N VAL A 141 9.90 10.97 5.44
CA VAL A 141 10.68 10.81 4.20
C VAL A 141 10.00 11.57 3.07
N ASP A 142 10.75 12.38 2.32
CA ASP A 142 10.24 13.04 1.11
C ASP A 142 10.06 12.01 -0.02
N VAL A 143 8.95 11.28 0.05
CA VAL A 143 8.51 10.32 -0.96
C VAL A 143 7.02 10.47 -1.15
N LYS A 144 6.60 10.50 -2.41
CA LYS A 144 5.20 10.68 -2.80
C LYS A 144 4.80 9.57 -3.75
N PRO A 145 3.66 8.90 -3.51
CA PRO A 145 3.11 7.98 -4.50
C PRO A 145 2.80 8.71 -5.81
N ASP A 146 3.03 8.05 -6.95
CA ASP A 146 2.63 8.56 -8.26
C ASP A 146 1.10 8.61 -8.40
N TYR A 147 0.42 7.67 -7.76
CA TYR A 147 -1.04 7.59 -7.73
C TYR A 147 -1.53 7.41 -6.30
N VAL A 148 -2.58 8.15 -5.94
CA VAL A 148 -3.23 8.11 -4.63
C VAL A 148 -4.72 7.88 -4.81
N GLY A 149 -5.25 6.82 -4.20
CA GLY A 149 -6.68 6.51 -4.22
C GLY A 149 -7.51 7.45 -3.36
N LEU A 150 -7.12 7.55 -2.09
CA LEU A 150 -7.83 8.24 -1.02
C LEU A 150 -6.80 9.01 -0.17
N ARG A 151 -7.17 10.20 0.29
CA ARG A 151 -6.38 10.97 1.26
C ARG A 151 -7.06 10.89 2.61
N ALA A 152 -6.34 10.44 3.63
CA ALA A 152 -6.90 10.36 4.98
C ALA A 152 -7.31 11.77 5.46
N PRO A 153 -8.56 11.96 5.93
CA PRO A 153 -9.06 13.28 6.29
C PRO A 153 -8.50 13.80 7.62
N GLU A 154 -8.05 12.89 8.49
CA GLU A 154 -7.49 13.20 9.80
C GLU A 154 -6.48 12.12 10.21
N ASP A 155 -5.63 12.45 11.18
CA ASP A 155 -4.69 11.49 11.73
C ASP A 155 -5.41 10.53 12.68
N ALA A 156 -5.75 9.37 12.15
CA ALA A 156 -6.33 8.27 12.90
C ALA A 156 -5.63 6.96 12.54
N PHE A 157 -5.68 6.01 13.46
CA PHE A 157 -5.30 4.64 13.18
C PHE A 157 -6.41 3.96 12.37
N LEU A 158 -6.08 3.50 11.16
CA LEU A 158 -7.04 2.95 10.21
C LEU A 158 -6.92 1.43 10.15
N VAL A 159 -8.08 0.76 10.10
CA VAL A 159 -8.20 -0.69 9.91
C VAL A 159 -9.27 -0.99 8.87
N GLY A 160 -9.20 -2.18 8.27
CA GLY A 160 -10.13 -2.60 7.22
C GLY A 160 -9.53 -2.51 5.82
N TYR A 161 -10.10 -3.29 4.91
CA TYR A 161 -9.69 -3.39 3.51
C TYR A 161 -8.17 -3.61 3.36
N GLY A 162 -7.67 -4.64 4.06
CA GLY A 162 -6.26 -5.01 4.08
C GLY A 162 -5.48 -4.45 5.28
N LEU A 163 -5.84 -3.27 5.78
CA LEU A 163 -5.23 -2.67 6.98
C LEU A 163 -5.63 -3.46 8.24
N ASP A 164 -4.71 -3.54 9.20
CA ASP A 164 -4.90 -4.36 10.40
C ASP A 164 -4.57 -3.67 11.72
N PHE A 165 -5.08 -4.30 12.78
CA PHE A 165 -4.52 -4.18 14.11
C PHE A 165 -4.28 -5.58 14.68
N GLN A 166 -3.02 -5.93 14.90
CA GLN A 166 -2.63 -7.26 15.39
C GLN A 166 -3.21 -8.39 14.53
N GLU A 167 -3.11 -8.24 13.21
CA GLU A 167 -3.65 -9.14 12.17
C GLU A 167 -5.19 -9.21 12.07
N ASN A 168 -5.93 -8.44 12.89
CA ASN A 168 -7.39 -8.38 12.82
C ASN A 168 -7.88 -7.31 11.84
N PHE A 169 -9.14 -7.43 11.42
CA PHE A 169 -9.91 -6.46 10.62
C PHE A 169 -9.56 -6.32 9.13
N ARG A 170 -8.48 -6.95 8.62
CA ARG A 170 -8.11 -6.90 7.19
C ARG A 170 -9.28 -7.21 6.24
N ASN A 171 -10.20 -8.05 6.69
CA ASN A 171 -11.34 -8.56 5.94
C ASN A 171 -12.56 -7.61 5.87
N LEU A 172 -12.55 -6.46 6.54
CA LEU A 172 -13.65 -5.50 6.40
C LEU A 172 -13.64 -4.90 4.99
N PRO A 173 -14.80 -4.74 4.32
CA PRO A 173 -14.85 -4.18 2.96
C PRO A 173 -14.74 -2.65 2.91
N HIS A 174 -14.61 -2.02 4.08
CA HIS A 174 -14.54 -0.57 4.27
C HIS A 174 -13.45 -0.23 5.29
N ILE A 175 -13.06 1.03 5.36
CA ILE A 175 -11.99 1.49 6.25
C ILE A 175 -12.61 2.25 7.42
N ARG A 176 -12.17 1.91 8.64
CA ARG A 176 -12.63 2.54 9.88
C ARG A 176 -11.46 2.97 10.74
N GLN A 177 -11.76 3.84 11.69
CA GLN A 177 -10.84 4.14 12.79
C GLN A 177 -10.84 3.03 13.83
N LEU A 178 -9.73 2.90 14.55
CA LEU A 178 -9.67 2.15 15.80
C LEU A 178 -9.92 3.11 16.97
N ARG A 179 -10.93 2.84 17.82
CA ARG A 179 -11.35 3.76 18.91
C ARG A 179 -10.33 3.88 20.04
N ASP A 180 -9.64 2.79 20.33
CA ASP A 180 -8.85 2.64 21.55
C ASP A 180 -7.34 2.83 21.30
N HIS A 181 -6.96 3.37 20.15
CA HIS A 181 -5.57 3.66 19.81
C HIS A 181 -5.34 5.17 19.80
N VAL A 182 -4.60 5.65 20.79
CA VAL A 182 -4.01 6.98 20.76
C VAL A 182 -2.74 6.88 19.91
N PRO A 183 -2.60 7.68 18.84
CA PRO A 183 -1.34 7.75 18.09
C PRO A 183 -0.19 8.04 19.06
N THR A 184 0.83 7.19 19.07
CA THR A 184 2.08 7.43 19.82
C THR A 184 2.91 8.52 19.18
#